data_AF-I7IVQ8-F1
#
_entry.id   AF-I7IVQ8-F1
#
_cell.length_a   1.000
_cell.length_b   1.000
_cell.length_c   1.000
_cell.angle_alpha   90.00
_cell.angle_beta   90.00
_cell.angle_gamma   90.00
#
_symmetry.space_group_name_H-M   'P 1'
#
loop_
_entity.id
_entity.type
_entity.pdbx_description
1 polymer ?
#
loop_
_entity_poly.entity_id
_entity_poly.type
_entity_poly.pdbx_seq_one_letter_code
_entity_poly.pdbx_strand_id
1 'polypeptide(L)'
;MGWYGLYFINIPGHTAGLIATKITNSDGKYFLYYGDGYGEKSWKDMVTSGISMDKSAQKKSLEWIREESLDPNCVRSLACHGIEKKP
;
A
#
# COMPACT_ATOMS: atom_id res chain seq x y z
N MET A 1 18.29 15.79 -11.67
CA MET A 1 17.87 14.59 -12.44
C MET A 1 17.96 13.42 -11.48
N GLY A 2 16.83 12.91 -11.01
CA GLY A 2 16.79 11.76 -10.09
C GLY A 2 16.82 10.42 -10.82
N TRP A 3 16.82 9.33 -10.05
CA TRP A 3 16.80 7.96 -10.57
C TRP A 3 15.39 7.37 -10.50
N TYR A 4 15.07 6.47 -11.41
CA TYR A 4 13.94 5.58 -11.24
C TYR A 4 14.24 4.58 -10.11
N GLY A 5 13.21 4.19 -9.36
CA GLY A 5 13.36 3.27 -8.22
C GLY A 5 12.24 2.23 -8.17
N LEU A 6 12.60 1.01 -7.79
CA LEU A 6 11.68 -0.07 -7.47
C LEU A 6 11.98 -0.57 -6.07
N TYR A 7 11.04 -0.39 -5.16
CA TYR A 7 11.19 -0.76 -3.75
C TYR A 7 10.15 -1.81 -3.37
N PHE A 8 10.61 -2.87 -2.71
CA PHE A 8 9.76 -3.87 -2.09
C PHE A 8 9.74 -3.64 -0.59
N ILE A 9 8.58 -3.27 -0.07
CA ILE A 9 8.39 -2.92 1.34
C ILE A 9 7.62 -4.04 2.02
N ASN A 10 8.18 -4.60 3.09
CA ASN A 10 7.49 -5.61 3.88
C ASN A 10 6.31 -4.98 4.62
N ILE A 11 5.10 -5.49 4.38
CA ILE A 11 3.84 -5.06 5.01
C ILE A 11 3.15 -6.27 5.66
N PRO A 12 3.68 -6.77 6.79
CA PRO A 12 3.17 -7.98 7.42
C PRO A 12 1.77 -7.80 7.99
N GLY A 13 1.08 -8.92 8.18
CA GLY A 13 -0.17 -9.00 8.92
C GLY A 13 -1.21 -9.84 8.22
N HIS A 14 -1.54 -9.52 6.96
CA HIS A 14 -2.39 -10.43 6.16
C HIS A 14 -1.69 -11.78 5.96
N THR A 15 -0.43 -11.73 5.54
CA THR A 15 0.54 -12.82 5.66
C THR A 15 1.82 -12.31 6.30
N ALA A 16 2.71 -13.20 6.75
CA ALA A 16 3.97 -12.82 7.39
C ALA A 16 4.98 -12.14 6.43
N GLY A 17 4.83 -12.37 5.12
CA GLY A 17 5.79 -11.91 4.08
C GLY A 17 5.13 -11.14 2.95
N LEU A 18 3.98 -10.53 3.17
CA LEU A 18 3.34 -9.69 2.17
C LEU A 18 4.20 -8.45 1.89
N ILE A 19 4.28 -8.07 0.61
CA ILE A 19 5.05 -6.91 0.17
C ILE A 19 4.19 -5.89 -0.56
N ALA A 20 4.48 -4.62 -0.33
CA ALA A 20 4.06 -3.52 -1.17
C ALA A 20 5.19 -3.20 -2.16
N THR A 21 4.82 -2.75 -3.36
CA THR A 21 5.74 -2.31 -4.40
C THR A 21 5.56 -0.81 -4.61
N LYS A 22 6.63 -0.05 -4.40
CA LYS A 22 6.70 1.39 -4.67
C LYS A 22 7.56 1.63 -5.91
N ILE A 23 6.96 2.22 -6.93
CA ILE A 23 7.59 2.49 -8.23
C ILE A 23 7.75 4.00 -8.36
N THR A 24 8.98 4.51 -8.32
CA THR A 24 9.29 5.94 -8.27
C THR A 24 9.92 6.39 -9.58
N ASN A 25 9.50 7.55 -10.09
CA ASN A 25 10.09 8.18 -11.26
C ASN A 25 11.28 9.09 -10.89
N SER A 26 11.96 9.63 -11.90
CA SER A 26 13.11 10.54 -11.72
C SER A 26 12.80 11.85 -11.00
N ASP A 27 11.53 12.21 -10.82
CA ASP A 27 11.06 13.42 -10.16
C ASP A 27 10.64 13.16 -8.69
N GLY A 28 10.80 11.93 -8.21
CA GLY A 28 10.41 11.51 -6.85
C GLY A 28 8.93 11.18 -6.70
N LYS A 29 8.11 11.32 -7.75
CA LYS A 29 6.72 10.88 -7.75
C LYS A 29 6.65 9.36 -7.86
N TYR A 30 5.64 8.75 -7.24
CA TYR A 30 5.54 7.29 -7.22
C TYR A 30 4.12 6.76 -7.31
N PHE A 31 4.06 5.51 -7.77
CA PHE A 31 2.90 4.64 -7.68
C PHE A 31 3.11 3.62 -6.57
N LEU A 32 2.09 3.39 -5.75
CA LEU A 32 2.12 2.40 -4.66
C LEU A 32 1.14 1.26 -4.94
N TYR A 33 1.66 0.04 -5.03
CA TYR A 33 0.84 -1.18 -5.04
C TYR A 33 1.01 -1.92 -3.72
N TYR A 34 -0.02 -1.99 -2.90
CA TYR A 34 0.07 -2.55 -1.53
C TYR A 34 -0.51 -3.96 -1.39
N GLY A 35 -0.65 -4.68 -2.50
CA GLY A 35 -0.91 -6.12 -2.48
C GLY A 35 -2.32 -6.51 -2.03
N ASP A 36 -2.42 -7.68 -1.40
CA ASP A 36 -3.66 -8.38 -1.07
C ASP A 36 -4.05 -8.23 0.41
N GLY A 37 -5.27 -8.58 0.78
CA GLY A 37 -5.81 -8.46 2.14
C GLY A 37 -6.25 -7.04 2.52
N TYR A 38 -6.17 -6.10 1.58
CA TYR A 38 -6.48 -4.69 1.79
C TYR A 38 -7.29 -4.13 0.63
N GLY A 39 -8.15 -3.15 0.93
CA GLY A 39 -8.73 -2.26 -0.05
C GLY A 39 -8.42 -0.80 0.29
N GLU A 40 -8.80 0.14 -0.57
CA GLU A 40 -8.67 1.58 -0.27
C GLU A 40 -9.37 1.95 1.05
N LYS A 41 -10.55 1.36 1.29
CA LYS A 41 -11.29 1.51 2.55
C LYS A 41 -10.47 1.07 3.77
N SER A 42 -9.63 0.03 3.64
CA SER A 42 -8.87 -0.53 4.77
C SER A 42 -7.93 0.49 5.39
N TRP A 43 -7.17 1.25 4.59
CA TRP A 43 -6.24 2.25 5.12
C TRP A 43 -6.93 3.59 5.42
N LYS A 44 -8.03 3.92 4.72
CA LYS A 44 -8.84 5.11 5.03
C LYS A 44 -9.52 5.02 6.39
N ASP A 45 -10.17 3.88 6.64
CA ASP A 45 -11.02 3.66 7.82
C ASP A 45 -10.30 2.84 8.90
N MET A 46 -9.03 2.47 8.68
CA MET A 46 -8.24 1.61 9.57
C MET A 46 -8.90 0.25 9.86
N VAL A 47 -9.48 -0.36 8.83
CA VAL A 47 -10.17 -1.65 8.91
C VAL A 47 -9.26 -2.78 8.41
N THR A 48 -8.89 -3.68 9.33
CA THR A 48 -8.17 -4.92 9.02
C THR A 48 -9.06 -5.91 8.29
N SER A 49 -8.49 -6.77 7.44
CA SER A 49 -9.25 -7.89 6.84
C SER A 49 -9.72 -8.90 7.90
N GLY A 50 -10.75 -9.66 7.53
CA GLY A 50 -11.19 -10.82 8.30
C GLY A 50 -10.13 -11.94 8.33
N ILE A 51 -9.44 -12.14 7.20
CA ILE A 51 -8.35 -13.13 7.06
C ILE A 51 -7.02 -12.44 7.34
N SER A 52 -6.39 -12.76 8.45
CA SER A 52 -5.15 -12.11 8.91
C SER A 52 -4.36 -13.07 9.80
N MET A 53 -3.05 -13.18 9.56
CA MET A 53 -2.15 -13.92 10.45
C MET A 53 -1.82 -13.13 11.72
N ASP A 54 -1.72 -11.80 11.60
CA ASP A 54 -1.46 -10.90 12.73
C ASP A 54 -2.16 -9.55 12.50
N LYS A 55 -3.26 -9.31 13.23
CA LYS A 55 -4.04 -8.08 13.14
C LYS A 55 -3.29 -6.84 13.65
N SER A 56 -2.37 -7.00 14.60
CA SER A 56 -1.58 -5.88 15.13
C SER A 56 -0.56 -5.42 14.10
N ALA A 57 0.18 -6.36 13.51
CA ALA A 57 1.09 -6.08 12.39
C ALA A 57 0.32 -5.52 11.20
N GLN A 58 -0.85 -6.10 10.89
CA GLN A 58 -1.69 -5.63 9.80
C GLN A 58 -2.11 -4.17 9.96
N LYS A 59 -2.46 -3.76 11.19
CA LYS A 59 -2.82 -2.37 11.47
C LYS A 59 -1.64 -1.43 11.25
N LYS A 60 -0.43 -1.78 11.71
CA LYS A 60 0.79 -0.99 11.45
C LYS A 60 1.09 -0.87 9.95
N SER A 61 0.90 -1.96 9.21
CA SER A 61 1.02 -1.94 7.75
C SER A 61 0.00 -1.01 7.10
N LEU A 62 -1.25 -0.98 7.60
CA LEU A 62 -2.28 -0.04 7.13
C LEU A 62 -1.96 1.42 7.46
N GLU A 63 -1.37 1.69 8.63
CA GLU A 63 -0.91 3.03 9.01
C GLU A 63 0.15 3.53 8.02
N TRP A 64 1.14 2.68 7.72
CA TRP A 64 2.17 3.01 6.72
C TRP A 64 1.59 3.19 5.31
N ILE A 65 0.69 2.30 4.86
CA ILE A 65 0.01 2.42 3.56
C ILE A 65 -0.76 3.75 3.48
N ARG A 66 -1.41 4.18 4.57
CA ARG A 66 -2.14 5.45 4.62
C ARG A 66 -1.18 6.63 4.47
N GLU A 67 -0.07 6.63 5.20
CA GLU A 67 0.95 7.69 5.09
C GLU A 67 1.46 7.84 3.66
N GLU A 68 1.84 6.72 3.03
CA GLU A 68 2.32 6.71 1.65
C GLU A 68 1.22 7.02 0.62
N SER A 69 -0.04 6.65 0.90
CA SER A 69 -1.16 6.97 0.02
C SER A 69 -1.57 8.45 0.07
N LEU A 70 -1.25 9.15 1.16
CA LEU A 70 -1.58 10.57 1.36
C LEU A 70 -0.39 11.50 1.06
N ASP A 71 0.79 10.96 0.81
CA ASP A 71 1.96 11.72 0.37
C ASP A 71 1.64 12.47 -0.93
N PRO A 72 1.90 13.79 -1.02
CA PRO A 72 1.70 14.57 -2.24
C PRO A 72 2.45 14.04 -3.48
N ASN A 73 3.51 13.25 -3.28
CA ASN A 73 4.26 12.61 -4.36
C ASN A 73 3.67 11.26 -4.80
N CYS A 74 2.74 10.69 -4.04
CA CYS A 74 2.01 9.50 -4.44
C CYS A 74 0.98 9.87 -5.52
N VAL A 75 1.26 9.46 -6.75
CA VAL A 75 0.38 9.70 -7.90
C VAL A 75 -0.90 8.89 -7.76
N ARG A 76 -0.78 7.65 -7.28
CA ARG A 76 -1.89 6.73 -7.05
C ARG A 76 -1.43 5.57 -6.18
N SER A 77 -2.32 5.07 -5.32
CA SER A 77 -2.13 3.81 -4.60
C SER A 77 -3.25 2.82 -4.92
N LEU A 78 -2.91 1.54 -5.09
CA LEU A 78 -3.85 0.49 -5.50
C LEU A 78 -3.66 -0.81 -4.71
N ALA A 79 -4.79 -1.48 -4.48
CA ALA A 79 -4.89 -2.83 -3.93
C ALA A 79 -5.01 -3.89 -5.03
N CYS A 80 -4.69 -5.14 -4.71
CA CYS A 80 -4.96 -6.29 -5.58
C CYS A 80 -6.47 -6.48 -5.85
N HIS A 81 -7.32 -6.30 -4.84
CA HIS A 81 -8.77 -6.55 -4.91
C HIS A 81 -9.62 -5.27 -4.86
N GLY A 82 -9.13 -4.16 -5.43
CA GLY A 82 -9.90 -2.92 -5.52
C GLY A 82 -10.94 -2.94 -6.64
N ILE A 83 -12.16 -2.49 -6.37
CA ILE A 83 -13.10 -2.11 -7.44
C ILE A 83 -12.62 -0.76 -7.97
N GLU A 84 -12.01 -0.75 -9.16
CA GLU A 84 -11.78 0.49 -9.87
C GLU A 84 -13.12 1.13 -10.23
N LYS A 85 -13.37 2.37 -9.79
CA LYS A 85 -14.29 3.21 -10.55
C LYS A 85 -13.61 3.52 -11.87
N LYS A 86 -14.19 3.03 -12.98
CA LYS A 86 -13.79 3.48 -14.32
C LYS A 86 -13.91 5.01 -14.38
N PRO A 87 -13.02 5.69 -15.15
CA PRO A 87 -13.06 7.14 -15.33
C PRO A 87 -14.44 7.61 -15.83
#